data_AF-A0AAV4D7I4-F1
#
_entry.id   AF-A0AAV4D7I4-F1
#
_cell.length_a   1.000
_cell.length_b   1.000
_cell.length_c   1.000
_cell.angle_alpha   90.00
_cell.angle_beta   90.00
_cell.angle_gamma   90.00
#
_symmetry.space_group_name_H-M   'P 1'
#
loop_
_entity.id
_entity.type
_entity.pdbx_description
1 polymer ?
#
loop_
_entity_poly.entity_id
_entity_poly.type
_entity_poly.pdbx_seq_one_letter_code
_entity_poly.pdbx_strand_id
1 'polypeptide(L)'
;MPPLKIFIKDTAILCFKDNETRRILVQLDILMNKSRIIFKPQSCRSLSLRKGELGKDVCFKIASQDIPRLSQEPFKSLRRWVDHFRKAPSL
;
A
#
# COMPACT_ATOMS: atom_id res chain seq x y z
N MET A 1 13.01 -30.15 13.44
CA MET A 1 13.35 -29.06 12.51
C MET A 1 12.88 -27.75 13.15
N PRO A 2 13.75 -26.76 13.39
CA PRO A 2 13.29 -25.47 13.92
C PRO A 2 12.36 -24.78 12.91
N PRO A 3 11.40 -23.94 13.36
CA PRO A 3 10.48 -23.26 12.45
C PRO A 3 11.26 -22.32 11.51
N LEU A 4 10.99 -22.40 10.20
CA LEU A 4 11.51 -21.45 9.23
C LEU A 4 10.90 -20.07 9.53
N LYS A 5 11.69 -19.15 10.09
CA LYS A 5 11.27 -17.76 10.30
C LYS A 5 11.55 -16.96 9.02
N ILE A 6 10.52 -16.80 8.19
CA ILE A 6 10.57 -15.88 7.05
C ILE A 6 10.01 -14.54 7.52
N PHE A 7 10.82 -13.48 7.42
CA PHE A 7 10.41 -12.13 7.76
C PHE A 7 10.15 -11.36 6.46
N ILE A 8 8.88 -11.19 6.10
CA ILE A 8 8.48 -10.26 5.05
C ILE A 8 8.43 -8.88 5.69
N LYS A 9 9.35 -7.99 5.29
CA LYS A 9 9.44 -6.63 5.86
C LYS A 9 8.50 -5.66 5.15
N ASP A 10 8.51 -5.69 3.82
CA ASP A 10 7.77 -4.77 2.97
C ASP A 10 7.11 -5.55 1.81
N THR A 11 5.94 -5.10 1.35
CA THR A 11 5.25 -5.68 0.19
C THR A 11 4.55 -4.57 -0.58
N ALA A 12 4.53 -4.66 -1.91
CA ALA A 12 3.82 -3.73 -2.78
C ALA A 12 2.78 -4.49 -3.60
N ILE A 13 1.59 -3.90 -3.73
CA ILE A 13 0.48 -4.43 -4.54
C ILE A 13 0.19 -3.42 -5.64
N LEU A 14 0.26 -3.86 -6.89
CA LEU A 14 -0.10 -3.08 -8.05
C LEU A 14 -1.34 -3.70 -8.70
N CYS A 15 -2.38 -2.90 -8.87
CA CYS A 15 -3.62 -3.32 -9.55
C CYS A 15 -4.11 -2.21 -10.46
N PHE A 16 -4.82 -2.59 -11.52
CA PHE A 16 -5.37 -1.64 -12.49
C PHE A 16 -6.74 -1.11 -12.10
N LYS A 17 -7.45 -1.78 -11.17
CA LYS A 17 -8.79 -1.41 -10.72
C LYS A 17 -8.86 -1.36 -9.20
N ASP A 18 -9.46 -0.30 -8.66
CA ASP A 18 -9.61 -0.12 -7.21
C ASP A 18 -10.36 -1.29 -6.53
N ASN A 19 -11.34 -1.88 -7.23
CA ASN A 19 -12.11 -3.02 -6.70
C ASN A 19 -11.27 -4.30 -6.58
N GLU A 20 -10.29 -4.51 -7.47
CA GLU A 20 -9.37 -5.64 -7.39
C GLU A 20 -8.42 -5.46 -6.21
N THR A 21 -7.89 -4.25 -6.02
CA THR A 21 -7.06 -3.91 -4.87
C THR A 21 -7.80 -4.19 -3.55
N ARG A 22 -9.07 -3.76 -3.44
CA ARG A 22 -9.89 -4.02 -2.24
C ARG A 22 -10.04 -5.51 -1.96
N ARG A 23 -10.35 -6.32 -3.00
CA ARG A 23 -10.48 -7.78 -2.86
C ARG A 23 -9.18 -8.41 -2.39
N ILE A 24 -8.05 -8.00 -2.96
CA ILE A 24 -6.73 -8.50 -2.56
C ILE A 24 -6.42 -8.13 -1.12
N LEU A 25 -6.66 -6.89 -0.70
CA LEU A 25 -6.42 -6.46 0.68
C LEU A 25 -7.27 -7.23 1.69
N VAL A 26 -8.52 -7.55 1.35
CA VAL A 26 -9.39 -8.40 2.19
C VAL A 26 -8.82 -9.81 2.31
N GLN A 27 -8.40 -10.43 1.20
CA GLN A 27 -7.81 -11.77 1.23
C GLN A 27 -6.48 -11.79 1.99
N LEU A 28 -5.67 -10.75 1.81
CA LEU A 28 -4.42 -10.57 2.52
C LEU A 28 -4.66 -10.47 4.03
N ASP A 29 -5.65 -9.69 4.46
CA ASP A 29 -6.02 -9.57 5.88
C ASP A 29 -6.41 -10.93 6.49
N ILE A 30 -7.18 -11.74 5.75
CA ILE A 30 -7.55 -13.11 6.15
C ILE A 30 -6.30 -14.00 6.30
N LEU A 31 -5.38 -13.96 5.34
CA LEU A 31 -4.16 -14.78 5.37
C LEU A 31 -3.23 -14.36 6.51
N MET A 32 -3.08 -13.06 6.73
CA MET A 32 -2.23 -12.53 7.80
C MET A 32 -2.78 -12.83 9.19
N ASN A 33 -4.10 -12.74 9.37
CA ASN A 33 -4.74 -13.16 10.60
C ASN A 33 -4.51 -14.66 10.87
N LYS A 34 -4.60 -15.51 9.83
CA LYS A 34 -4.30 -16.96 9.96
C LYS A 34 -2.83 -17.22 10.32
N SER A 35 -1.90 -16.42 9.81
CA SER A 35 -0.47 -16.54 10.09
C SER A 35 -0.01 -15.80 11.34
N ARG A 36 -0.94 -15.15 12.07
CA ARG A 36 -0.67 -14.30 13.25
C ARG A 36 0.30 -13.15 12.94
N ILE A 37 0.29 -12.65 11.70
CA ILE A 37 1.03 -11.46 11.29
C ILE A 37 0.10 -10.26 11.34
N ILE A 38 0.56 -9.16 11.93
CA ILE A 38 -0.22 -7.94 12.07
C ILE A 38 0.37 -6.88 11.15
N PHE A 39 -0.44 -6.38 10.20
CA PHE A 39 -0.09 -5.18 9.47
C PHE A 39 -0.24 -3.95 10.37
N LYS A 40 0.65 -2.97 10.17
CA LYS A 40 0.53 -1.64 10.76
C LYS A 40 0.03 -0.70 9.66
N PRO A 41 -1.27 -0.39 9.59
CA PRO A 41 -1.85 0.42 8.50
C PRO A 41 -1.15 1.78 8.36
N GLN A 42 -0.74 2.37 9.49
CA GLN A 42 0.02 3.63 9.56
C GLN A 42 1.40 3.57 8.92
N SER A 43 1.99 2.37 8.77
CA SER A 43 3.25 2.15 8.06
C SER A 43 3.06 1.84 6.57
N CYS A 44 1.81 1.63 6.13
CA CYS A 44 1.47 1.40 4.73
C CYS A 44 1.20 2.73 4.03
N ARG A 45 1.34 2.75 2.69
CA ARG A 45 0.95 3.89 1.86
C ARG A 45 0.17 3.40 0.66
N SER A 46 -0.91 4.11 0.34
CA SER A 46 -1.69 3.84 -0.85
C SER A 46 -1.54 4.94 -1.89
N LEU A 47 -1.66 4.53 -3.14
CA LEU A 47 -1.61 5.38 -4.31
C LEU A 47 -2.63 4.87 -5.32
N SER A 48 -3.53 5.74 -5.78
CA SER A 48 -4.39 5.48 -6.93
C SER A 48 -4.10 6.53 -7.99
N LEU A 49 -3.93 6.09 -9.24
CA LEU A 49 -3.67 6.96 -10.38
C LEU A 49 -4.80 6.77 -11.40
N ARG A 50 -5.39 7.88 -11.85
CA ARG A 50 -6.39 7.90 -12.92
C ARG A 50 -5.97 8.94 -13.94
N LYS A 51 -5.73 8.52 -15.19
CA LYS A 51 -5.27 9.40 -16.29
C LYS A 51 -4.03 10.26 -15.93
N GLY A 52 -3.11 9.69 -15.14
CA GLY A 52 -1.91 10.38 -14.68
C GLY A 52 -2.12 11.32 -13.48
N GLU A 53 -3.33 11.41 -12.95
CA GLU A 53 -3.67 12.20 -11.77
C GLU A 53 -3.84 11.33 -10.54
N LEU A 54 -3.48 11.88 -9.38
CA LEU A 54 -3.68 11.25 -8.07
C LEU A 54 -5.16 11.21 -7.71
N GLY A 55 -5.69 9.99 -7.49
CA GLY A 55 -7.04 9.79 -7.01
C GLY A 55 -7.22 10.33 -5.59
N LYS A 56 -7.99 11.42 -5.44
CA LYS A 56 -8.28 12.05 -4.14
C LYS A 56 -9.44 11.43 -3.36
N ASP A 57 -10.18 10.51 -3.97
CA ASP A 57 -11.36 9.92 -3.32
C ASP A 57 -11.21 8.42 -3.04
N VAL A 58 -10.11 7.82 -3.51
CA VAL A 58 -9.86 6.39 -3.33
C VAL A 58 -9.15 6.17 -2.00
N CYS A 59 -9.85 5.53 -1.07
CA CYS A 59 -9.30 5.03 0.17
C CYS A 59 -9.36 3.49 0.20
N PHE A 60 -8.29 2.89 0.71
CA PHE A 60 -8.16 1.45 0.89
C PHE A 60 -8.03 1.13 2.38
N LYS A 61 -8.45 -0.08 2.76
CA LYS A 61 -8.41 -0.54 4.14
C LYS A 61 -7.62 -1.84 4.27
N ILE A 62 -6.93 -2.00 5.39
CA ILE A 62 -6.32 -3.25 5.84
C ILE A 62 -6.41 -3.32 7.36
N ALA A 63 -6.60 -4.53 7.93
CA ALA A 63 -6.87 -4.69 9.36
C ALA A 63 -8.00 -3.76 9.87
N SER A 64 -9.06 -3.62 9.07
CA SER A 64 -10.22 -2.72 9.31
C SER A 64 -9.91 -1.23 9.48
N GLN A 65 -8.70 -0.77 9.16
CA GLN A 65 -8.28 0.63 9.25
C GLN A 65 -7.94 1.21 7.88
N ASP A 66 -8.08 2.51 7.74
CA ASP A 66 -7.69 3.22 6.52
C ASP A 66 -6.18 3.22 6.33
N ILE A 67 -5.75 2.92 5.10
CA ILE A 67 -4.36 3.06 4.68
C ILE A 67 -4.13 4.52 4.29
N PRO A 68 -3.20 5.24 4.95
CA PRO A 68 -2.87 6.61 4.58
C PRO A 68 -2.50 6.72 3.10
N ARG A 69 -3.04 7.74 2.44
CA ARG A 69 -2.66 8.04 1.06
C ARG A 69 -1.31 8.72 1.05
N LEU A 70 -0.54 8.48 -0.01
CA LEU A 70 0.75 9.14 -0.20
C LEU A 70 0.65 10.68 -0.18
N SER A 71 -0.45 11.23 -0.69
CA SER A 71 -0.71 12.67 -0.69
C SER A 71 -1.08 13.24 0.68
N GLN A 72 -1.53 12.41 1.63
CA GLN A 72 -1.83 12.82 3.00
C GLN A 72 -0.60 12.67 3.90
N GLU A 73 0.10 11.56 3.75
CA GLU A 73 1.29 11.25 4.54
C GLU A 73 2.45 10.84 3.62
N PRO A 74 3.18 11.80 3.05
CA PRO A 74 4.39 11.51 2.31
C PRO A 74 5.43 10.84 3.22
N PHE A 75 6.33 10.06 2.64
CA PHE A 75 7.38 9.37 3.39
C PHE A 75 8.72 9.48 2.69
N LYS A 76 9.80 9.20 3.43
CA LYS A 76 11.16 9.21 2.89
C LYS A 76 11.62 7.80 2.61
N SER A 77 12.03 7.53 1.38
CA SER A 77 12.63 6.26 0.96
C SER A 77 13.96 6.51 0.26
N LEU A 78 15.00 5.75 0.61
CA LEU A 78 16.34 5.89 0.00
C LEU A 78 16.84 7.35 -0.07
N ARG A 79 16.63 8.10 1.01
CA ARG A 79 16.95 9.54 1.15
C ARG A 79 16.12 10.50 0.27
N ARG A 80 15.17 10.01 -0.52
CA ARG A 80 14.26 10.82 -1.34
C ARG A 80 12.87 10.90 -0.72
N TRP A 81 12.23 12.05 -0.84
CA TRP A 81 10.82 12.19 -0.49
C TRP A 81 9.97 11.55 -1.57
N VAL A 82 9.01 10.75 -1.13
CA VAL A 82 7.95 10.19 -1.95
C VAL A 82 6.69 10.95 -1.55
N ASP A 83 6.44 12.05 -2.23
CA ASP A 83 5.34 12.98 -1.96
C ASP A 83 4.39 13.06 -3.16
N HIS A 84 4.91 13.14 -4.39
CA HIS A 84 4.15 13.10 -5.64
C HIS A 84 4.98 12.52 -6.79
N PHE A 85 4.32 11.89 -7.78
CA PHE A 85 4.95 11.66 -9.07
C PHE A 85 5.13 13.02 -9.75
N ARG A 86 6.37 13.54 -9.84
CA ARG A 86 6.69 14.58 -10.82
C ARG A 86 6.29 14.04 -12.19
N LYS A 87 5.50 14.82 -12.96
CA LYS A 87 5.38 14.55 -14.41
C LYS A 87 6.78 14.36 -14.95
N ALA A 88 7.03 13.23 -15.61
CA ALA A 88 8.24 13.10 -16.40
C ALA A 88 8.32 14.34 -17.32
N PRO A 89 9.49 14.99 -17.45
CA PRO A 89 9.62 16.09 -18.38
C PRO A 89 9.17 15.58 -19.75
N SER A 90 8.20 16.29 -20.34
CA SER A 90 7.81 16.06 -21.73
C SER A 90 9.06 16.20 -22.60
N LEU A 91 9.46 15.11 -23.23
CA LEU A 91 10.45 15.07 -24.30
C LEU A 91 9.97 15.89 -25.49
#